data_AF-A0A7W1MT16-F1
#
_entry.id   AF-A0A7W1MT16-F1
#
_cell.length_a   1.000
_cell.length_b   1.000
_cell.length_c   1.000
_cell.angle_alpha   90.00
_cell.angle_beta   90.00
_cell.angle_gamma   90.00
#
_symmetry.space_group_name_H-M   'P 1'
#
loop_
_entity.id
_entity.type
_entity.pdbx_description
1 polymer ?
#
loop_
_entity_poly.entity_id
_entity_poly.type
_entity_poly.pdbx_seq_one_letter_code
_entity_poly.pdbx_strand_id
1 'polypeptide(L)'
;MLKANLIREARRHEHEFTPTDNGGSRWSVNGNNGCIARVNFPAPALVSHIDSETELFDHVLGLAGESLDRLFASVYYLRPVAEFREEVVTTLPQAEAAKLIELCQTTSAPRVSFETAPTTARTPRD
;
A
#
# COMPACT_ATOMS: atom_id res chain seq x y z
N MET A 1 -2.68 14.66 -20.08
CA MET A 1 -1.36 14.17 -19.64
C MET A 1 -0.80 13.22 -20.71
N LEU A 2 0.35 13.54 -21.32
CA LEU A 2 0.95 12.78 -22.45
C LEU A 2 1.14 11.27 -22.15
N LYS A 3 1.55 10.92 -20.94
CA LYS A 3 1.75 9.52 -20.52
C LYS A 3 0.47 8.67 -20.64
N ALA A 4 -0.67 9.21 -20.21
CA ALA A 4 -1.95 8.50 -20.29
C ALA A 4 -2.38 8.27 -21.74
N ASN A 5 -2.09 9.22 -22.64
CA ASN A 5 -2.36 9.08 -24.07
C ASN A 5 -1.49 7.97 -24.70
N LEU A 6 -0.20 7.89 -24.35
CA LEU A 6 0.71 6.85 -24.83
C LEU A 6 0.29 5.46 -24.35
N ILE A 7 -0.15 5.32 -23.09
CA ILE A 7 -0.64 4.05 -22.55
C ILE A 7 -1.92 3.61 -23.28
N ARG A 8 -2.84 4.55 -23.51
CA ARG A 8 -4.09 4.27 -24.24
C ARG A 8 -3.81 3.85 -25.69
N GLU A 9 -2.87 4.53 -26.35
CA GLU A 9 -2.49 4.19 -27.71
C GLU A 9 -1.80 2.83 -27.77
N ALA A 10 -0.86 2.54 -26.87
CA ALA A 10 -0.22 1.23 -26.75
C ALA A 10 -1.23 0.08 -26.66
N ARG A 11 -2.31 0.22 -25.88
CA ARG A 11 -3.38 -0.80 -25.76
C ARG A 11 -4.14 -1.07 -27.06
N ARG A 12 -4.12 -0.16 -28.04
CA ARG A 12 -4.71 -0.41 -29.37
C ARG A 12 -3.81 -1.27 -30.26
N HIS A 13 -2.53 -1.38 -29.89
CA HIS A 13 -1.48 -2.09 -30.62
C HIS A 13 -1.00 -3.32 -29.84
N GLU A 14 -1.89 -3.99 -29.11
CA GLU A 14 -1.57 -5.22 -28.34
C GLU A 14 -0.96 -6.32 -29.22
N HIS A 15 -1.35 -6.39 -30.49
CA HIS A 15 -0.80 -7.31 -31.47
C HIS A 15 0.67 -7.05 -31.84
N GLU A 16 1.20 -5.86 -31.52
CA GLU A 16 2.60 -5.47 -31.73
C GLU A 16 3.45 -5.63 -30.46
N PHE A 17 2.89 -6.19 -29.39
CA PHE A 17 3.60 -6.32 -28.13
C PHE A 17 4.73 -7.35 -28.24
N THR A 18 5.88 -6.96 -27.70
CA THR A 18 7.04 -7.83 -27.53
C THR A 18 7.04 -8.38 -26.10
N PRO A 19 7.12 -9.71 -25.91
CA PRO A 19 7.26 -10.30 -24.57
C PRO A 19 8.54 -9.79 -23.88
N THR A 20 8.50 -9.70 -22.56
CA THR A 20 9.65 -9.39 -21.72
C THR A 20 10.06 -10.61 -20.89
N ASP A 21 11.32 -10.67 -20.47
CA ASP A 21 11.87 -11.80 -19.70
C ASP A 21 11.14 -12.04 -18.36
N ASN A 22 10.51 -11.00 -17.81
CA ASN A 22 9.76 -11.07 -16.55
C ASN A 22 8.27 -11.45 -16.77
N GLY A 23 7.89 -11.96 -17.94
CA GLY A 23 6.51 -12.36 -18.27
C GLY A 23 5.57 -11.20 -18.60
N GLY A 24 6.07 -9.96 -18.60
CA GLY A 24 5.33 -8.77 -19.05
C GLY A 24 5.39 -8.58 -20.56
N SER A 25 4.82 -7.49 -21.05
CA SER A 25 4.84 -7.11 -22.46
C SER A 25 5.36 -5.69 -22.66
N ARG A 26 5.92 -5.40 -23.83
CA ARG A 26 6.45 -4.09 -24.19
C ARG A 26 5.97 -3.69 -25.56
N TRP A 27 5.50 -2.45 -25.66
CA TRP A 27 5.28 -1.77 -26.93
C TRP A 27 6.33 -0.69 -27.14
N SER A 28 6.87 -0.59 -28.36
CA SER A 28 7.90 0.40 -28.71
C SER A 28 7.52 1.09 -30.02
N VAL A 29 7.57 2.41 -30.04
CA VAL A 29 7.32 3.20 -31.26
C VAL A 29 8.45 4.21 -31.47
N ASN A 30 8.88 4.36 -32.72
CA ASN A 30 9.90 5.32 -33.11
C ASN A 30 9.23 6.67 -33.40
N GLY A 31 9.73 7.73 -32.79
CA GLY A 31 9.42 9.11 -33.11
C GLY A 31 10.32 9.66 -34.22
N ASN A 32 9.94 10.81 -34.77
CA ASN A 32 10.57 11.41 -35.96
C ASN A 32 12.07 11.72 -35.86
N ASN A 33 12.64 11.79 -34.65
CA ASN A 33 14.04 12.17 -34.42
C ASN A 33 14.92 10.99 -33.98
N GLY A 34 14.49 9.75 -34.23
CA GLY A 34 15.16 8.56 -33.68
C GLY A 34 14.89 8.32 -32.19
N CYS A 35 14.03 9.12 -31.56
CA CYS A 35 13.56 8.89 -30.20
C CYS A 35 12.65 7.66 -30.15
N ILE A 36 12.84 6.76 -29.19
CA ILE A 36 11.98 5.58 -29.03
C ILE A 36 11.11 5.78 -27.78
N ALA A 37 9.79 5.78 -27.96
CA ALA A 37 8.86 5.70 -26.83
C ALA A 37 8.59 4.23 -26.53
N ARG A 38 8.81 3.84 -25.26
CA ARG A 38 8.54 2.48 -24.79
C ARG A 38 7.48 2.50 -23.70
N VAL A 39 6.48 1.65 -23.84
CA VAL A 39 5.47 1.39 -22.82
C VAL A 39 5.64 -0.05 -22.36
N ASN A 40 5.95 -0.24 -21.07
CA ASN A 40 6.07 -1.56 -20.48
C ASN A 40 4.78 -1.87 -19.70
N PHE A 41 4.24 -3.04 -19.95
CA PHE A 41 3.14 -3.65 -19.22
C PHE A 41 3.74 -4.77 -18.37
N PRO A 42 3.91 -4.56 -17.05
CA PRO A 42 4.50 -5.57 -16.19
C PRO A 42 3.62 -6.83 -16.15
N ALA A 43 4.23 -7.98 -15.89
CA ALA A 43 3.47 -9.18 -15.57
C ALA A 43 2.61 -8.95 -14.32
N PRO A 44 1.44 -9.59 -14.22
CA PRO A 44 0.73 -9.69 -12.97
C PRO A 44 1.65 -10.28 -11.89
N ALA A 45 1.77 -9.58 -10.76
CA ALA A 45 2.52 -10.07 -9.61
C ALA A 45 1.59 -10.86 -8.68
N LEU A 46 2.15 -11.84 -7.99
CA LEU A 46 1.46 -12.49 -6.87
C LEU A 46 1.31 -11.50 -5.73
N VAL A 47 0.20 -11.59 -5.01
CA VAL A 47 0.01 -10.85 -3.76
C VAL A 47 1.02 -11.32 -2.72
N SER A 48 1.51 -10.41 -1.88
CA SER A 48 2.48 -10.75 -0.83
C SER A 48 1.85 -11.51 0.33
N HIS A 49 0.58 -11.28 0.59
CA HIS A 49 -0.23 -11.95 1.61
C HIS A 49 -1.72 -11.86 1.26
N ILE A 50 -2.51 -12.73 1.86
CA ILE A 50 -3.97 -12.75 1.75
C ILE A 50 -4.50 -12.64 3.18
N ASP A 51 -5.32 -11.63 3.42
CA ASP A 51 -5.89 -11.37 4.74
C ASP A 51 -7.01 -12.37 5.06
N SER A 52 -6.90 -13.04 6.21
CA SER A 52 -7.86 -14.02 6.70
C SER A 52 -9.25 -13.45 6.99
N GLU A 53 -9.38 -12.14 7.15
CA GLU A 53 -10.67 -11.47 7.40
C GLU A 53 -11.48 -11.18 6.12
N THR A 54 -11.05 -11.70 4.96
CA THR A 54 -11.65 -11.38 3.65
C THR A 54 -12.30 -12.58 2.97
N GLU A 55 -13.38 -12.36 2.20
CA GLU A 55 -14.03 -13.41 1.39
C GLU A 55 -13.07 -14.07 0.37
N LEU A 56 -12.02 -13.35 -0.03
CA LEU A 56 -10.97 -13.87 -0.90
C LEU A 56 -10.23 -15.03 -0.25
N PHE A 57 -9.97 -14.95 1.06
CA PHE A 57 -9.28 -15.99 1.80
C PHE A 57 -10.06 -17.30 1.76
N ASP A 58 -11.36 -17.27 2.05
CA ASP A 58 -12.22 -18.46 2.01
C ASP A 58 -12.26 -19.09 0.62
N HIS A 59 -12.33 -18.27 -0.44
CA HIS A 59 -12.28 -18.76 -1.80
C HIS A 59 -10.94 -19.47 -2.10
N VAL A 60 -9.82 -18.85 -1.70
CA VAL A 60 -8.49 -19.41 -1.90
C VAL A 60 -8.31 -20.72 -1.14
N LEU A 61 -8.81 -20.81 0.10
CA LEU A 61 -8.84 -22.05 0.87
C LEU A 61 -9.62 -23.15 0.14
N GLY A 62 -10.81 -22.83 -0.37
CA GLY A 62 -11.65 -23.76 -1.12
C GLY A 62 -10.98 -24.29 -2.40
N LEU A 63 -10.24 -23.44 -3.11
CA LEU A 63 -9.50 -23.84 -4.31
C LEU A 63 -8.22 -24.63 -4.00
N ALA A 64 -7.49 -24.25 -2.94
CA ALA A 64 -6.25 -24.91 -2.57
C ALA A 64 -6.50 -26.31 -2.00
N GLY A 65 -7.62 -26.49 -1.27
CA GLY A 65 -8.02 -27.76 -0.69
C GLY A 65 -6.90 -28.42 0.09
N GLU A 66 -6.65 -29.71 -0.17
CA GLU A 66 -5.60 -30.50 0.50
C GLU A 66 -4.17 -30.04 0.19
N SER A 67 -3.98 -29.19 -0.83
CA SER A 67 -2.66 -28.68 -1.21
C SER A 67 -2.29 -27.37 -0.52
N LEU A 68 -3.13 -26.86 0.39
CA LEU A 68 -2.91 -25.58 1.08
C LEU A 68 -1.51 -25.47 1.69
N ASP A 69 -1.10 -26.47 2.47
CA ASP A 69 0.20 -26.48 3.17
C ASP A 69 1.41 -26.54 2.23
N ARG A 70 1.21 -26.95 0.96
CA ARG A 70 2.25 -26.97 -0.06
C ARG A 70 2.34 -25.66 -0.83
N LEU A 71 1.23 -24.94 -0.95
CA LEU A 71 1.10 -23.73 -1.77
C LEU A 71 1.28 -22.45 -0.96
N PHE A 72 0.99 -22.47 0.33
CA PHE A 72 0.99 -21.30 1.20
C PHE A 72 1.78 -21.56 2.48
N ALA A 73 2.51 -20.55 2.94
CA ALA A 73 3.12 -20.53 4.25
C ALA A 73 2.22 -19.73 5.21
N SER A 74 2.00 -20.25 6.42
CA SER A 74 1.29 -19.51 7.47
C SER A 74 2.16 -18.38 7.99
N VAL A 75 1.63 -17.15 7.95
CA VAL A 75 2.26 -15.95 8.50
C VAL A 75 1.30 -15.33 9.50
N TYR A 76 1.81 -14.98 10.68
CA TYR A 76 1.02 -14.36 11.74
C TYR A 76 1.17 -12.84 11.69
N TYR A 77 0.05 -12.13 11.70
CA TYR A 77 0.00 -10.67 11.85
C TYR A 77 -0.62 -10.31 13.19
N LEU A 78 0.02 -9.39 13.91
CA LEU A 78 -0.52 -8.85 15.16
C LEU A 78 -1.16 -7.50 14.88
N ARG A 79 -2.48 -7.43 15.09
CA ARG A 79 -3.25 -6.19 15.01
C ARG A 79 -3.53 -5.67 16.44
N PRO A 80 -3.12 -4.45 16.79
CA PRO A 80 -3.50 -3.84 18.06
C PRO A 80 -5.03 -3.74 18.19
N VAL A 81 -5.55 -4.06 19.38
CA VAL A 81 -6.95 -3.84 19.75
C VAL A 81 -7.26 -2.35 19.88
N ALA A 82 -8.55 -1.96 19.95
CA ALA A 82 -8.93 -0.55 20.00
C ALA A 82 -8.35 0.17 21.24
N GLU A 83 -8.40 -0.48 22.39
CA GLU A 83 -7.93 0.02 23.70
C GLU A 83 -6.47 -0.37 23.98
N PHE A 84 -5.68 -0.72 22.94
CA PHE A 84 -4.37 -1.36 23.09
C PHE A 84 -3.42 -0.63 24.05
N ARG A 85 -3.38 0.71 24.01
CA ARG A 85 -2.49 1.49 24.87
C ARG A 85 -2.88 1.38 26.34
N GLU A 86 -4.18 1.40 26.64
CA GLU A 86 -4.68 1.25 28.01
C GLU A 86 -4.39 -0.16 28.52
N GLU A 87 -4.72 -1.18 27.72
CA GLU A 87 -4.50 -2.59 28.07
C GLU A 87 -3.02 -2.93 28.28
N VAL A 88 -2.12 -2.36 27.48
CA VAL A 88 -0.68 -2.60 27.63
C VAL A 88 -0.14 -1.99 28.93
N VAL A 89 -0.61 -0.81 29.31
CA VAL A 89 -0.18 -0.13 30.55
C VAL A 89 -0.75 -0.82 31.80
N THR A 90 -1.94 -1.41 31.73
CA THR A 90 -2.53 -2.16 32.85
C THR A 90 -1.94 -3.56 32.98
N THR A 91 -1.50 -4.18 31.88
CA THR A 91 -1.05 -5.57 31.84
C THR A 91 0.45 -5.73 32.08
N LEU A 92 1.27 -4.79 31.61
CA LEU A 92 2.74 -4.93 31.62
C LEU A 92 3.41 -3.93 32.57
N PRO A 93 4.60 -4.27 33.10
CA PRO A 93 5.45 -3.30 33.80
C PRO A 93 5.73 -2.08 32.90
N GLN A 94 5.73 -0.88 33.50
CA GLN A 94 5.82 0.39 32.78
C GLN A 94 6.93 0.45 31.71
N ALA A 95 8.11 -0.11 32.01
CA ALA A 95 9.25 -0.11 31.09
C ALA A 95 9.02 -1.01 29.85
N GLU A 96 8.29 -2.11 30.00
CA GLU A 96 7.95 -3.01 28.90
C GLU A 96 6.73 -2.49 28.12
N ALA A 97 5.75 -1.91 28.82
CA ALA A 97 4.61 -1.25 28.21
C ALA A 97 5.05 -0.14 27.26
N ALA A 98 5.99 0.72 27.68
CA ALA A 98 6.52 1.80 26.85
C ALA A 98 7.20 1.26 25.58
N LYS A 99 8.03 0.21 25.69
CA LYS A 99 8.71 -0.40 24.55
C LYS A 99 7.73 -1.03 23.57
N LEU A 100 6.74 -1.76 24.06
CA LEU A 100 5.74 -2.41 23.20
C LEU A 100 4.90 -1.36 22.45
N ILE A 101 4.47 -0.31 23.14
CA ILE A 101 3.74 0.81 22.54
C ILE A 101 4.58 1.48 21.45
N GLU A 102 5.88 1.70 21.67
CA GLU A 102 6.79 2.28 20.68
C GLU A 102 6.92 1.39 19.44
N LEU A 103 7.10 0.08 19.61
CA LEU A 103 7.22 -0.89 18.50
C LEU A 103 5.96 -0.98 17.63
N CYS A 104 4.78 -0.74 18.21
CA CYS A 104 3.50 -0.82 17.50
C CYS A 104 3.06 0.52 16.88
N GLN A 105 3.90 1.56 16.90
CA GLN A 105 3.58 2.87 16.32
C GLN A 105 4.25 3.08 14.96
N THR A 106 3.55 3.80 14.07
CA THR A 106 4.15 4.32 12.84
C THR A 106 4.66 5.74 13.06
N THR A 107 5.91 5.99 12.69
CA THR A 107 6.47 7.34 12.73
C THR A 107 5.99 8.14 11.52
N SER A 108 5.26 9.22 11.76
CA SER A 108 4.89 10.18 10.72
C SER A 108 5.73 11.44 10.84
N ALA A 109 6.12 12.04 9.71
CA ALA A 109 6.82 13.31 9.71
C ALA A 109 5.94 14.41 10.37
N PRO A 110 6.53 15.30 11.20
CA PRO A 110 5.79 16.40 11.81
C PRO A 110 5.10 17.27 10.76
N ARG A 111 3.85 17.66 11.03
CA ARG A 111 3.09 18.61 10.19
C ARG A 111 2.99 19.95 10.92
N VAL A 112 3.30 21.03 10.21
CA VAL A 112 3.12 22.39 10.71
C VAL A 112 1.76 22.89 10.28
N SER A 113 0.92 23.26 11.26
CA SER A 113 -0.31 24.04 11.04
C SER A 113 -0.15 25.40 11.72
N PHE A 114 -0.72 26.43 11.09
CA PHE A 114 -0.81 27.78 11.66
C PHE A 114 -2.28 28.04 12.00
N GLU A 115 -2.55 28.39 13.25
CA GLU A 115 -3.87 28.81 13.72
C GLU A 115 -3.76 30.21 14.34
N THR A 116 -4.70 31.08 14.02
CA THR A 116 -4.85 32.39 14.66
C THR A 116 -5.78 32.25 15.86
N ALA A 117 -5.24 32.39 17.07
CA ALA A 117 -6.05 32.49 18.27
C ALA A 117 -6.86 33.82 18.25
N PRO A 118 -8.14 33.81 18.63
CA PRO A 118 -8.92 35.05 18.73
C PRO A 118 -8.31 35.94 19.82
N THR A 119 -7.83 37.11 19.43
CA THR A 119 -7.40 38.16 20.36
C THR A 119 -8.61 38.60 21.18
N THR A 120 -8.61 38.36 22.49
CA THR A 120 -9.60 38.96 23.39
C THR A 120 -9.39 40.47 23.39
N ALA A 121 -10.08 41.18 22.49
CA ALA A 121 -10.09 42.63 22.47
C ALA A 121 -10.75 43.11 23.77
N ARG A 122 -9.93 43.61 24.70
CA ARG A 122 -10.40 44.25 25.92
C ARG A 122 -11.06 45.57 25.50
N THR A 123 -12.39 45.60 25.45
CA THR A 123 -13.17 46.81 25.15
C THR A 123 -12.84 47.90 26.18
N PRO A 124 -12.49 49.13 25.78
CA PRO A 124 -12.36 50.24 26.71
C PRO A 124 -13.74 50.57 27.28
N ARG A 125 -13.83 50.81 28.60
CA ARG A 125 -15.03 51.39 29.21
C ARG A 125 -15.00 52.90 28.96
N ASP A 126 -16.10 53.41 28.43
CA ASP A 126 -16.45 54.84 28.42
C ASP A 126 -16.71 55.37 29.84
#